data_AF-A0A3N5WF24-F1
#
_entry.id   AF-A0A3N5WF24-F1
#
_cell.length_a   1.000
_cell.length_b   1.000
_cell.length_c   1.000
_cell.angle_alpha   90.00
_cell.angle_beta   90.00
_cell.angle_gamma   90.00
#
_symmetry.space_group_name_H-M   'P 1'
#
loop_
_entity.id
_entity.type
_entity.pdbx_description
1 polymer ?
#
loop_
_entity_poly.entity_id
_entity_poly.type
_entity_poly.pdbx_seq_one_letter_code
_entity_poly.pdbx_strand_id
1 'polypeptide(L)' 'MKDYLNNLSKEVIGAAIEVHRDLGPGLLESSYEASLQHELELRGISSV' A
#
# COMPACT_ATOMS: atom_id res chain seq x y z
N MET A 1 18.56 -5.30 11.03
CA MET A 1 17.40 -6.15 10.66
C MET A 1 16.08 -5.54 11.12
N LYS A 2 15.91 -5.20 12.41
CA LYS A 2 14.71 -4.53 12.92
C LYS A 2 14.39 -3.21 12.18
N ASP A 3 15.40 -2.39 11.92
CA ASP A 3 15.18 -1.08 11.29
C ASP A 3 14.71 -1.19 9.84
N TYR A 4 15.20 -2.19 9.11
CA TYR A 4 14.73 -2.49 7.75
C TYR A 4 13.25 -2.88 7.76
N LEU A 5 12.84 -3.79 8.64
CA LEU A 5 11.44 -4.22 8.74
C LEU A 5 10.53 -3.07 9.20
N ASN A 6 10.99 -2.21 10.11
CA ASN A 6 10.23 -1.03 10.52
C ASN A 6 10.04 -0.04 9.37
N ASN A 7 11.09 0.21 8.57
CA ASN A 7 11.01 1.08 7.42
C ASN A 7 10.09 0.49 6.34
N LEU A 8 10.21 -0.80 6.05
CA LEU A 8 9.33 -1.48 5.09
C LEU A 8 7.87 -1.42 5.53
N SER A 9 7.57 -1.74 6.79
CA SER A 9 6.21 -1.65 7.33
C SER A 9 5.66 -0.24 7.26
N LYS A 10 6.49 0.79 7.51
CA LYS A 10 6.08 2.19 7.39
C LYS A 10 5.68 2.54 5.96
N GLU A 11 6.43 2.09 4.96
CA GLU A 11 6.09 2.33 3.56
C GLU A 11 4.81 1.60 3.13
N VAL A 12 4.64 0.33 3.53
CA VAL A 12 3.44 -0.45 3.21
C VAL A 12 2.19 0.15 3.86
N ILE A 13 2.28 0.57 5.13
CA ILE A 13 1.18 1.24 5.83
C ILE A 13 0.88 2.59 5.18
N GLY A 14 1.92 3.34 4.80
CA GLY A 14 1.79 4.60 4.06
C GLY A 14 1.03 4.41 2.75
N ALA A 15 1.39 3.41 1.94
CA ALA A 15 0.70 3.07 0.70
C ALA A 15 -0.79 2.77 0.93
N ALA A 16 -1.12 1.96 1.94
CA ALA A 16 -2.51 1.64 2.26
C ALA A 16 -3.33 2.88 2.70
N ILE A 17 -2.70 3.81 3.44
CA ILE A 17 -3.35 5.06 3.84
C ILE A 17 -3.62 5.96 2.63
N GLU A 18 -2.66 6.09 1.70
CA GLU A 18 -2.83 6.85 0.46
C GLU A 18 -4.02 6.31 -0.36
N VAL A 19 -4.04 5.00 -0.58
CA VAL A 19 -5.15 4.33 -1.31
C VAL A 19 -6.49 4.56 -0.63
N HIS A 20 -6.57 4.40 0.69
CA HIS A 20 -7.82 4.63 1.42
C HIS A 20 -8.28 6.08 1.34
N ARG A 21 -7.35 7.04 1.41
CA ARG A 21 -7.66 8.47 1.34
C ARG A 21 -8.19 8.87 -0.04
N ASP A 22 -7.63 8.30 -1.10
CA ASP A 22 -8.00 8.64 -2.47
C ASP A 22 -9.28 7.93 -2.93
N LEU A 23 -9.44 6.64 -2.60
CA LEU A 23 -10.64 5.87 -2.97
C LEU A 23 -11.85 6.15 -2.08
N GLY A 24 -11.63 6.41 -0.78
CA GLY A 24 -12.69 6.41 0.22
C GLY A 24 -13.30 5.02 0.44
N PRO A 25 -14.35 4.88 1.28
CA PRO A 25 -15.00 3.61 1.59
C PRO A 25 -16.04 3.18 0.55
N GLY A 26 -16.38 1.89 0.51
CA GLY A 26 -17.56 1.35 -0.20
C GLY A 26 -17.27 0.68 -1.55
N LEU A 27 -16.01 0.52 -1.92
CA LEU A 27 -15.60 -0.23 -3.11
C LEU A 27 -15.36 -1.71 -2.80
N LEU A 28 -15.21 -2.51 -3.85
CA LEU A 28 -14.84 -3.92 -3.76
C LEU A 28 -13.38 -4.06 -3.30
N GLU A 29 -13.09 -5.16 -2.62
CA GLU A 29 -11.73 -5.52 -2.19
C GLU A 29 -10.73 -5.50 -3.36
N SER A 30 -11.11 -6.05 -4.52
CA SER A 30 -10.28 -6.05 -5.72
C SER A 30 -9.87 -4.65 -6.21
N SER A 31 -10.68 -3.63 -5.92
CA SER A 31 -10.33 -2.23 -6.24
C SER A 31 -9.25 -1.70 -5.30
N TYR A 32 -9.30 -2.07 -4.02
CA TYR A 32 -8.24 -1.74 -3.06
C TYR A 32 -6.96 -2.53 -3.35
N GLU A 33 -7.05 -3.82 -3.69
CA GLU A 33 -5.90 -4.65 -4.04
C GLU A 33 -5.16 -4.07 -5.26
N ALA A 34 -5.87 -3.80 -6.34
CA ALA A 34 -5.26 -3.25 -7.55
C ALA A 34 -4.63 -1.87 -7.31
N SER A 35 -5.29 -1.02 -6.51
CA SER A 35 -4.77 0.32 -6.19
C SER A 35 -3.58 0.27 -5.24
N LEU A 36 -3.59 -0.65 -4.27
CA LEU A 36 -2.48 -0.87 -3.34
C LEU A 36 -1.28 -1.47 -4.04
N GLN A 37 -1.48 -2.44 -4.93
CA GLN A 37 -0.41 -2.95 -5.77
C GLN A 37 0.23 -1.82 -6.58
N HIS A 38 -0.59 -0.99 -7.23
CA HIS A 38 -0.08 0.15 -8.00
C HIS A 38 0.72 1.14 -7.14
N GLU A 39 0.21 1.50 -5.96
CA GLU A 39 0.91 2.40 -5.03
C GLU A 39 2.23 1.80 -4.50
N LEU A 40 2.26 0.49 -4.22
CA LEU A 40 3.48 -0.21 -3.82
C LEU A 40 4.51 -0.22 -4.96
N GLU A 41 4.09 -0.46 -6.20
CA GLU A 41 4.95 -0.40 -7.39
C GLU A 41 5.55 1.01 -7.58
N LEU A 42 4.76 2.07 -7.39
CA LEU A 42 5.26 3.46 -7.43
C LEU A 42 6.33 3.74 -6.37
N ARG A 43 6.28 3.04 -5.23
CA ARG A 43 7.28 3.11 -4.15
C ARG A 43 8.46 2.14 -4.35
N GLY A 44 8.48 1.39 -5.45
CA GLY A 44 9.52 0.40 -5.74
C GLY A 44 9.42 -0.86 -4.86
N ILE A 45 8.25 -1.14 -4.30
CA ILE A 45 7.99 -2.33 -3.48
C ILE A 45 7.24 -3.35 -4.35
N SER A 46 7.83 -4.52 -4.56
CA SER A 46 7.16 -5.61 -5.24
C SER A 46 6.19 -6.32 -4.29
N SER A 47 4.91 -6.36 -4.64
CA SER A 47 3.94 -7.31 -4.10
C SER A 47 3.78 -8.49 -5.06
N VAL A 48 3.36 -9.65 -4.54
CA VAL A 48 3.08 -10.88 -5.30
C VAL A 48 1.62 -10.97 -5.69
#